data_AF-W6NJZ0-F1
#
_entry.id   AF-W6NJZ0-F1
#
_cell.length_a   1.000
_cell.length_b   1.000
_cell.length_c   1.000
_cell.angle_alpha   90.00
_cell.angle_beta   90.00
_cell.angle_gamma   90.00
#
_symmetry.space_group_name_H-M   'P 1'
#
loop_
_entity.id
_entity.type
_entity.pdbx_description
1 polymer ?
#
loop_
_entity_poly.entity_id
_entity_poly.type
_entity_poly.pdbx_seq_one_letter_code
_entity_poly.pdbx_strand_id
1 'polypeptide(L)'
;MFSITKLALLALFTTSARASMCSDAEGMSDEVRKTFLDKHNEYRTLVAQGKAKNKSGGYAPMAARMLKMTYDCAIEKNMMDYAKECKFAHNSYKDRNYWGQNLWMSGGININKTHAAAGVRKQ
;
A
#
# COMPACT_ATOMS: atom_id res chain seq x y z
N MET A 1 33.93 -53.44 20.90
CA MET A 1 33.08 -53.70 19.73
C MET A 1 31.84 -52.81 19.83
N PHE A 2 31.69 -51.87 18.86
CA PHE A 2 30.49 -51.11 18.46
C PHE A 2 29.82 -50.17 19.50
N SER A 3 29.30 -48.98 19.18
CA SER A 3 28.97 -48.37 17.90
C SER A 3 28.87 -46.85 18.07
N ILE A 4 29.60 -46.09 17.26
CA ILE A 4 29.49 -44.63 17.15
C ILE A 4 28.15 -44.35 16.46
N THR A 5 27.09 -44.03 17.21
CA THR A 5 25.79 -43.73 16.60
C THR A 5 25.28 -42.35 16.99
N LYS A 6 25.20 -41.54 15.94
CA LYS A 6 24.33 -40.37 15.75
C LYS A 6 24.86 -39.05 16.32
N LEU A 7 25.81 -38.50 15.56
CA LEU A 7 25.99 -37.07 15.41
C LEU A 7 24.65 -36.47 14.93
N ALA A 8 23.86 -35.94 15.85
CA ALA A 8 22.64 -35.22 15.52
C ALA A 8 23.05 -33.86 14.94
N LEU A 9 23.16 -33.80 13.61
CA LEU A 9 23.31 -32.56 12.87
C LEU A 9 21.98 -31.81 12.95
N LEU A 10 21.83 -30.96 13.96
CA LEU A 10 20.71 -30.04 14.09
C LEU A 10 20.85 -28.98 12.99
N ALA A 11 20.32 -29.26 11.80
CA ALA A 11 20.18 -28.25 10.76
C ALA A 11 19.19 -27.19 11.28
N LEU A 12 19.71 -26.07 11.75
CA LEU A 12 18.95 -24.85 11.98
C LEU A 12 18.40 -24.41 10.61
N PHE A 13 17.19 -24.84 10.29
CA PHE A 13 16.40 -24.22 9.24
C PHE A 13 16.11 -22.79 9.69
N THR A 14 16.96 -21.85 9.27
CA THR A 14 16.63 -20.44 9.32
C THR A 14 15.49 -20.23 8.33
N THR A 15 14.25 -20.34 8.82
CA THR A 15 13.11 -19.82 8.09
C THR A 15 13.34 -18.32 7.97
N SER A 16 13.79 -17.87 6.79
CA SER A 16 13.82 -16.46 6.45
C SER A 16 12.37 -15.99 6.40
N ALA A 17 11.83 -15.62 7.56
CA ALA A 17 10.58 -14.91 7.64
C ALA A 17 10.80 -13.60 6.88
N ARG A 18 10.20 -13.47 5.69
CA ARG A 18 10.12 -12.17 5.03
C ARG A 18 9.47 -11.23 6.03
N ALA A 19 10.19 -10.18 6.43
CA ALA A 19 9.62 -9.11 7.23
C ALA A 19 8.47 -8.50 6.42
N SER A 20 7.24 -8.60 6.93
CA SER A 20 6.07 -8.00 6.30
C SER A 20 6.14 -6.47 6.41
N MET A 21 5.56 -5.74 5.46
CA MET A 21 5.54 -4.27 5.52
C MET A 21 4.73 -3.78 6.72
N CYS A 22 3.56 -4.38 6.94
CA CYS A 22 2.69 -4.17 8.08
C CYS A 22 2.08 -5.52 8.51
N SER A 23 1.23 -5.53 9.55
CA SER A 23 0.46 -6.71 9.92
C SER A 23 -0.63 -7.01 8.88
N ASP A 24 -0.81 -8.27 8.50
CA ASP A 24 -1.89 -8.67 7.58
C ASP A 24 -3.27 -8.76 8.26
N ALA A 25 -3.37 -8.44 9.56
CA ALA A 25 -4.61 -8.49 10.34
C ALA A 25 -5.75 -7.65 9.75
N GLU A 26 -5.40 -6.59 9.02
CA GLU A 26 -6.36 -5.68 8.39
C GLU A 26 -6.84 -6.18 7.00
N GLY A 27 -6.35 -7.33 6.52
CA GLY A 27 -6.72 -7.89 5.22
C GLY A 27 -6.04 -7.18 4.03
N MET A 28 -4.95 -6.48 4.28
CA MET A 28 -4.06 -5.88 3.28
C MET A 28 -2.80 -6.76 3.17
N SER A 29 -2.41 -7.15 1.96
CA SER A 29 -1.16 -7.87 1.73
C SER A 29 -0.06 -6.91 1.28
N ASP A 30 1.21 -7.30 1.45
CA ASP A 30 2.35 -6.50 0.99
C ASP A 30 2.32 -6.19 -0.51
N GLU A 31 1.77 -7.09 -1.32
CA GLU A 31 1.56 -6.85 -2.75
C GLU A 31 0.61 -5.68 -3.00
N VAL A 32 -0.51 -5.63 -2.27
CA VAL A 32 -1.48 -4.54 -2.36
C VAL A 32 -0.85 -3.23 -1.89
N ARG A 33 -0.17 -3.25 -0.73
CA ARG A 33 0.54 -2.08 -0.17
C ARG A 33 1.56 -1.51 -1.15
N LYS A 34 2.39 -2.40 -1.71
CA LYS A 34 3.40 -2.05 -2.71
C LYS A 34 2.76 -1.46 -3.96
N THR A 35 1.66 -2.05 -4.43
CA THR A 35 0.94 -1.54 -5.60
C THR A 35 0.41 -0.13 -5.37
N PHE A 36 -0.22 0.14 -4.22
CA PHE A 36 -0.64 1.50 -3.86
C PHE A 36 0.54 2.48 -3.85
N LEU A 37 1.63 2.12 -3.16
CA LEU A 37 2.80 3.00 -3.02
C LEU A 37 3.49 3.29 -4.35
N ASP A 38 3.69 2.24 -5.15
CA ASP A 38 4.38 2.33 -6.44
C ASP A 38 3.56 3.18 -7.42
N LYS A 39 2.24 2.97 -7.50
CA LYS A 39 1.37 3.78 -8.36
C LYS A 39 1.33 5.26 -7.96
N HIS A 40 1.24 5.55 -6.67
CA HIS A 40 1.32 6.94 -6.22
C HIS A 40 2.65 7.59 -6.60
N ASN A 41 3.77 6.90 -6.36
CA ASN A 41 5.09 7.43 -6.68
C ASN A 41 5.33 7.54 -8.21
N GLU A 42 4.78 6.63 -9.01
CA GLU A 42 4.79 6.70 -10.47
C GLU A 42 4.09 7.97 -10.96
N TYR A 43 2.86 8.24 -10.50
CA TYR A 43 2.13 9.46 -10.87
C TYR A 43 2.80 10.73 -10.37
N ARG A 44 3.34 10.72 -9.13
CA ARG A 44 4.12 11.86 -8.60
C ARG A 44 5.34 12.15 -9.45
N THR A 45 6.02 11.12 -9.95
CA THR A 45 7.17 11.25 -10.87
C THR A 45 6.73 11.84 -12.20
N LEU A 46 5.62 11.37 -12.78
CA LEU A 46 5.08 11.91 -14.04
C LEU A 46 4.72 13.40 -13.92
N VAL A 47 4.09 13.79 -12.80
CA VAL A 47 3.80 15.20 -12.52
C VAL A 47 5.08 16.00 -12.33
N ALA A 48 6.03 15.51 -11.52
CA ALA A 48 7.27 16.22 -11.25
C ALA A 48 8.10 16.49 -12.52
N GLN A 49 8.09 15.55 -13.46
CA GLN A 49 8.75 15.68 -14.76
C GLN A 49 7.97 16.51 -15.78
N GLY A 50 6.78 17.01 -15.44
CA GLY A 50 5.92 17.73 -16.39
C GLY A 50 5.39 16.86 -17.54
N LYS A 51 5.22 15.55 -17.31
CA LYS A 51 4.74 14.57 -18.30
C LYS A 51 3.31 14.10 -18.06
N ALA A 52 2.71 14.48 -16.94
CA ALA A 52 1.31 14.17 -16.64
C ALA A 52 0.39 15.07 -17.47
N LYS A 53 -0.45 14.48 -18.34
CA LYS A 53 -1.43 15.23 -19.14
C LYS A 53 -2.45 15.93 -18.23
N ASN A 54 -2.75 17.19 -18.54
CA ASN A 54 -3.79 17.94 -17.85
C ASN A 54 -5.12 17.83 -18.62
N LYS A 55 -6.25 17.78 -17.90
CA LYS A 55 -7.59 17.70 -18.50
C LYS A 55 -7.90 18.93 -19.36
N SER A 56 -7.39 20.10 -18.96
CA SER A 56 -7.57 21.36 -19.69
C SER A 56 -6.66 21.51 -20.92
N GLY A 57 -5.92 20.47 -21.29
CA GLY A 57 -4.91 20.51 -22.35
C GLY A 57 -3.49 20.70 -21.81
N GLY A 58 -2.51 20.26 -22.60
CA GLY A 58 -1.08 20.31 -22.22
C GLY A 58 -0.71 19.34 -21.09
N TYR A 59 0.35 19.70 -20.36
CA TYR A 59 0.91 18.91 -19.27
C TYR A 59 0.90 19.70 -17.95
N ALA A 60 0.90 18.98 -16.83
CA ALA A 60 1.13 19.59 -15.52
C ALA A 60 2.50 20.28 -15.48
N PRO A 61 2.65 21.40 -14.75
CA PRO A 61 3.94 22.05 -14.59
C PRO A 61 4.92 21.14 -13.84
N MET A 62 6.21 21.27 -14.16
CA MET A 62 7.28 20.59 -13.43
C MET A 62 7.28 21.00 -11.95
N ALA A 63 7.49 20.03 -11.06
CA ALA A 63 7.56 20.30 -9.63
C ALA A 63 9.01 20.40 -9.18
N ALA A 64 9.37 21.51 -8.51
CA ALA A 64 10.75 21.73 -8.06
C ALA A 64 11.22 20.72 -7.00
N ARG A 65 10.32 20.27 -6.11
CA ARG A 65 10.64 19.41 -4.95
C ARG A 65 9.50 18.46 -4.59
N MET A 66 9.09 17.60 -5.52
CA MET A 66 8.05 16.58 -5.25
C MET A 66 8.61 15.46 -4.37
N LEU A 67 8.10 15.32 -3.13
CA LEU A 67 8.56 14.29 -2.19
C LEU A 67 8.22 12.87 -2.65
N LYS A 68 9.07 11.89 -2.36
CA LYS A 68 8.73 10.48 -2.53
C LYS A 68 7.87 10.01 -1.35
N MET A 69 6.77 9.30 -1.62
CA MET A 69 5.94 8.71 -0.57
C MET A 69 6.59 7.44 -0.03
N THR A 70 6.38 7.19 1.26
CA THR A 70 6.66 5.93 1.97
C THR A 70 5.34 5.35 2.48
N TYR A 71 5.32 4.04 2.74
CA TYR A 71 4.16 3.39 3.35
C TYR A 71 4.20 3.58 4.88
N ASP A 72 3.04 3.80 5.50
CA ASP A 72 2.90 3.96 6.94
C ASP A 72 1.77 3.07 7.47
N CYS A 73 2.10 2.15 8.37
CA CYS A 73 1.16 1.16 8.91
C CYS A 73 0.14 1.78 9.88
N ALA A 74 0.45 2.89 10.53
CA ALA A 74 -0.51 3.58 11.40
C ALA A 74 -1.60 4.27 10.57
N ILE A 75 -1.24 4.80 9.40
CA ILE A 75 -2.21 5.32 8.42
C ILE A 75 -3.07 4.16 7.88
N GLU A 76 -2.46 3.04 7.45
CA GLU A 76 -3.22 1.86 6.99
C GLU A 76 -4.24 1.43 8.05
N LYS A 77 -3.80 1.24 9.29
CA LYS A 77 -4.67 0.78 10.37
C LYS A 77 -5.87 1.71 10.57
N ASN A 78 -5.64 3.01 10.70
CA ASN A 78 -6.73 3.96 10.91
C ASN A 78 -7.73 3.98 9.73
N MET A 79 -7.23 3.93 8.49
CA MET A 79 -8.09 3.92 7.31
C MET A 79 -8.84 2.60 7.15
N MET A 80 -8.23 1.46 7.49
CA MET A 80 -8.89 0.15 7.47
C MET A 80 -9.94 0.01 8.55
N ASP A 81 -9.70 0.54 9.76
CA ASP A 81 -10.69 0.57 10.83
C ASP A 81 -11.95 1.35 10.39
N TYR A 82 -11.80 2.48 9.68
CA TYR A 82 -12.93 3.20 9.10
C TYR A 82 -13.56 2.51 7.89
N ALA A 83 -12.76 1.93 6.99
CA ALA A 83 -13.26 1.27 5.78
C ALA A 83 -14.20 0.08 6.10
N LYS A 84 -13.97 -0.60 7.23
CA LYS A 84 -14.84 -1.68 7.73
C LYS A 84 -16.24 -1.22 8.12
N GLU A 85 -16.47 0.08 8.35
CA GLU A 85 -17.82 0.61 8.56
C GLU A 85 -18.68 0.56 7.28
N CYS A 86 -18.07 0.29 6.12
CA CYS A 86 -18.74 0.19 4.83
C CYS A 86 -19.56 1.45 4.46
N LYS A 87 -19.08 2.63 4.88
CA LYS A 87 -19.66 3.93 4.55
C LYS A 87 -18.84 4.60 3.44
N PHE A 88 -19.47 4.89 2.30
CA PHE A 88 -18.82 5.65 1.23
C PHE A 88 -18.94 7.17 1.47
N ALA A 89 -18.31 7.63 2.55
CA ALA A 89 -18.24 9.03 2.93
C ALA A 89 -16.91 9.29 3.64
N HIS A 90 -16.49 10.56 3.75
CA HIS A 90 -15.34 10.91 4.56
C HIS A 90 -15.74 10.95 6.05
N ASN A 91 -14.92 10.36 6.93
CA ASN A 91 -14.99 10.66 8.36
C ASN A 91 -14.47 12.07 8.67
N SER A 92 -14.62 12.51 9.92
CA SER A 92 -14.09 13.81 10.32
C SER A 92 -12.56 13.80 10.25
N TYR A 93 -11.97 14.97 10.00
CA TYR A 93 -10.51 15.10 9.90
C TYR A 93 -9.81 14.73 11.21
N LYS A 94 -10.47 14.99 12.35
CA LYS A 94 -9.98 14.63 13.68
C LYS A 94 -9.91 13.11 13.87
N ASP A 95 -10.89 12.36 13.36
CA ASP A 95 -10.95 10.90 13.52
C ASP A 95 -9.86 10.16 12.73
N ARG A 96 -9.29 10.83 11.72
CA ARG A 96 -8.18 10.31 10.90
C ARG A 96 -6.85 11.00 11.14
N ASN A 97 -6.61 11.46 12.37
CA ASN A 97 -5.35 12.13 12.77
C ASN A 97 -4.93 13.27 11.84
N TYR A 98 -5.89 14.00 11.28
CA TYR A 98 -5.62 15.09 10.35
C TYR A 98 -4.88 14.62 9.07
N TRP A 99 -5.05 13.37 8.65
CA TRP A 99 -4.57 12.88 7.36
C TRP A 99 -5.58 13.15 6.24
N GLY A 100 -5.07 13.34 5.03
CA GLY A 100 -5.91 13.36 3.82
C GLY A 100 -6.54 11.98 3.57
N GLN A 101 -7.67 11.94 2.88
CA GLN A 101 -8.36 10.69 2.55
C GLN A 101 -8.88 10.74 1.13
N ASN A 102 -8.68 9.66 0.37
CA ASN A 102 -9.34 9.42 -0.92
C ASN A 102 -10.21 8.18 -0.79
N LEU A 103 -11.38 8.19 -1.43
CA LEU A 103 -12.34 7.08 -1.39
C LEU A 103 -12.60 6.55 -2.80
N TRP A 104 -12.71 5.24 -2.92
CA TRP A 104 -13.14 4.57 -4.14
C TRP A 104 -13.97 3.33 -3.77
N MET A 105 -15.00 3.05 -4.56
CA MET A 105 -15.85 1.87 -4.41
C MET A 105 -16.21 1.31 -5.78
N SER A 106 -16.60 0.03 -5.81
CA SER A 106 -17.14 -0.64 -6.99
C SER A 106 -18.27 -1.59 -6.58
N GLY A 107 -19.20 -1.86 -7.49
CA GLY A 107 -20.31 -2.79 -7.27
C GLY A 107 -19.91 -4.27 -7.35
N GLY A 108 -18.66 -4.59 -7.68
CA GLY A 108 -18.17 -5.96 -7.75
C GLY A 108 -18.02 -6.60 -6.36
N ILE A 109 -18.62 -7.76 -6.17
CA ILE A 109 -18.47 -8.59 -4.97
C ILE A 109 -17.28 -9.52 -5.26
N ASN A 110 -16.17 -9.42 -4.51
CA ASN A 110 -14.89 -10.15 -4.72
C ASN A 110 -13.91 -9.58 -5.76
N ILE A 111 -13.70 -8.27 -5.74
CA ILE A 111 -12.67 -7.64 -6.58
C ILE A 111 -11.27 -8.02 -6.08
N ASN A 112 -10.36 -8.37 -7.00
CA ASN A 112 -8.95 -8.53 -6.70
C ASN A 112 -8.37 -7.20 -6.17
N LYS A 113 -7.93 -7.20 -4.91
CA LYS A 113 -7.44 -6.00 -4.21
C LYS A 113 -6.20 -5.39 -4.87
N THR A 114 -5.30 -6.20 -5.41
CA THR A 114 -4.12 -5.72 -6.14
C THR A 114 -4.53 -5.00 -7.42
N HIS A 115 -5.48 -5.56 -8.16
CA HIS A 115 -6.02 -4.90 -9.36
C HIS A 115 -6.75 -3.59 -9.01
N ALA A 116 -7.54 -3.58 -7.93
CA ALA A 116 -8.16 -2.36 -7.44
C ALA A 116 -7.12 -1.29 -7.03
N ALA A 117 -6.05 -1.70 -6.34
CA ALA A 117 -4.95 -0.81 -5.97
C ALA A 117 -4.21 -0.24 -7.18
N ALA A 118 -4.07 -1.01 -8.27
CA ALA A 118 -3.51 -0.51 -9.53
C ALA A 118 -4.39 0.57 -10.19
N GLY A 119 -5.69 0.57 -9.86
CA GLY A 119 -6.69 1.53 -10.33
C GLY A 119 -6.75 2.84 -9.55
N VAL A 120 -5.82 3.10 -8.61
CA VAL A 120 -5.70 4.41 -7.95
C VAL A 120 -5.46 5.47 -9.01
N ARG A 121 -6.41 6.39 -9.17
CA ARG A 121 -6.29 7.51 -10.10
C ARG A 121 -6.34 8.81 -9.32
N LYS A 122 -5.73 9.83 -9.91
CA LYS A 122 -5.99 11.22 -9.53
C LYS A 122 -7.44 11.52 -9.90
N GLN A 123 -8.26 11.91 -8.92
CA GLN A 123 -9.55 12.58 -9.17
C GLN A 123 -9.27 13.98 -9.74
#